data_AF-A0A0Q8MNZ4-F1
#
_entry.id   AF-A0A0Q8MNZ4-F1
#
_cell.length_a   1.000
_cell.length_b   1.000
_cell.length_c   1.000
_cell.angle_alpha   90.00
_cell.angle_beta   90.00
_cell.angle_gamma   90.00
#
_symmetry.space_group_name_H-M   'P 1'
#
loop_
_entity.id
_entity.type
_entity.pdbx_description
1 polymer ?
#
loop_
_entity_poly.entity_id
_entity_poly.type
_entity_poly.pdbx_seq_one_letter_code
_entity_poly.pdbx_strand_id
1 'polypeptide(L)'
;MRHALLLIAAIALSACQPQAPGGQPATAPADAPAVSVTEGGATEAATPEAFMGDLDAHGTEPFWAVQIRQTQISFSTPDSNVAGPNKGWTGGGDKLVWETLVGDKPLKITLREQAGCSDGMSDLKYPLAAEVVLGDKTFKGCASKTSEKPREGVAP
;
A
#
# COMPACT_ATOMS: atom_id res chain seq x y z
N MET A 1 58.64 -17.58 36.98
CA MET A 1 57.72 -18.70 36.69
C MET A 1 56.46 -18.08 36.13
N ARG A 2 56.38 -17.86 34.80
CA ARG A 2 55.87 -18.82 33.81
C ARG A 2 54.36 -19.11 33.99
N HIS A 3 53.58 -18.52 33.07
CA HIS A 3 52.24 -18.92 32.62
C HIS A 3 51.08 -18.43 33.52
N ALA A 4 49.98 -17.85 33.02
CA ALA A 4 49.42 -17.85 31.68
C ALA A 4 48.36 -16.75 31.50
N LEU A 5 48.20 -16.35 30.23
CA LEU A 5 46.97 -15.98 29.52
C LEU A 5 45.95 -15.02 30.19
N LEU A 6 45.74 -13.78 29.73
CA LEU A 6 45.06 -13.38 28.48
C LEU A 6 43.68 -14.05 28.29
N LEU A 7 42.58 -13.31 28.52
CA LEU A 7 41.66 -12.80 27.46
C LEU A 7 40.28 -12.34 28.01
N ILE A 8 39.97 -11.07 27.69
CA ILE A 8 38.69 -10.53 27.17
C ILE A 8 37.55 -10.38 28.18
N ALA A 9 37.38 -9.19 28.79
CA ALA A 9 36.70 -8.00 28.23
C ALA A 9 35.21 -8.28 27.96
N ALA A 10 34.33 -8.12 28.95
CA ALA A 10 33.76 -6.84 29.39
C ALA A 10 33.13 -6.04 28.22
N ILE A 11 31.86 -6.34 27.94
CA ILE A 11 30.75 -5.38 27.79
C ILE A 11 31.17 -4.05 27.11
N ALA A 12 31.13 -4.00 25.77
CA ALA A 12 31.11 -2.73 25.05
C ALA A 12 29.66 -2.37 24.72
N LEU A 13 28.97 -1.82 25.72
CA LEU A 13 27.82 -0.96 25.52
C LEU A 13 28.29 0.30 24.75
N SER A 14 27.56 0.67 23.71
CA SER A 14 27.00 2.02 23.54
C SER A 14 27.83 3.18 24.11
N ALA A 15 28.44 3.99 23.23
CA ALA A 15 28.22 5.45 23.16
C ALA A 15 29.39 6.16 22.45
N CYS A 16 29.33 6.33 21.13
CA CYS A 16 30.03 7.42 20.47
C CYS A 16 29.17 8.69 20.61
N GLN A 17 29.40 9.48 21.66
CA GLN A 17 29.02 10.90 21.67
C GLN A 17 30.29 11.75 21.58
N PRO A 18 30.33 12.77 20.69
CA PRO A 18 31.44 13.73 20.67
C PRO A 18 31.41 14.60 21.94
N GLN A 19 32.52 14.63 22.67
CA GLN A 19 32.70 15.40 23.91
C GLN A 19 33.69 16.55 23.70
N ALA A 20 33.39 17.73 24.28
CA ALA A 20 34.28 18.90 24.25
C ALA A 20 35.42 18.76 25.29
N PRO A 21 36.54 19.52 25.16
CA PRO A 21 37.65 19.45 26.11
C PRO A 21 37.19 20.07 27.45
N GLY A 22 36.85 19.19 28.40
CA GLY A 22 36.23 19.56 29.67
C GLY A 22 35.20 18.54 30.18
N GLY A 23 34.79 17.57 29.35
CA GLY A 23 33.95 16.45 29.79
C GLY A 23 32.47 16.77 30.00
N GLN A 24 31.98 17.93 29.53
CA GLN A 24 30.55 18.23 29.42
C GLN A 24 30.02 17.97 27.99
N PRO A 25 28.72 17.64 27.83
CA PRO A 25 28.05 17.67 26.53
C PRO A 25 28.19 19.07 25.92
N ALA A 26 28.62 19.15 24.66
CA ALA A 26 28.76 20.42 23.97
C ALA A 26 27.39 21.08 23.77
N THR A 27 27.20 22.27 24.34
CA THR A 27 26.02 23.10 24.07
C THR A 27 26.10 23.63 22.64
N ALA A 28 25.04 23.43 21.85
CA ALA A 28 24.97 23.93 20.47
C ALA A 28 25.01 25.48 20.43
N PRO A 29 25.71 26.10 19.47
CA PRO A 29 25.71 27.55 19.31
C PRO A 29 24.31 28.05 18.92
N ALA A 30 23.80 29.03 19.66
CA ALA A 30 22.58 29.75 19.34
C ALA A 30 22.92 30.98 18.49
N ASP A 31 22.91 30.85 17.16
CA ASP A 31 22.60 31.93 16.18
C ASP A 31 22.70 31.44 14.72
N ALA A 32 21.90 30.43 14.37
CA ALA A 32 21.59 30.13 12.98
C ALA A 32 20.06 30.10 12.87
N PRO A 33 19.44 30.70 11.83
CA PRO A 33 18.02 30.47 11.60
C PRO A 33 17.83 28.97 11.56
N ALA A 34 16.83 28.47 12.29
CA ALA A 34 16.42 27.09 12.19
C ALA A 34 16.07 26.84 10.72
N VAL A 35 17.06 26.36 9.96
CA VAL A 35 16.81 25.48 8.84
C VAL A 35 16.20 24.26 9.48
N SER A 36 14.88 24.34 9.67
CA SER A 36 14.02 23.20 9.55
C SER A 36 14.52 22.48 8.30
N VAL A 37 15.30 21.43 8.50
CA VAL A 37 15.28 20.29 7.61
C VAL A 37 13.84 19.79 7.70
N THR A 38 12.93 20.45 6.99
CA THR A 38 12.01 19.73 6.14
C THR A 38 12.92 18.92 5.24
N GLU A 39 13.22 17.68 5.67
CA GLU A 39 13.53 16.63 4.71
C GLU A 39 12.48 16.77 3.61
N GLY A 40 12.98 17.05 2.41
CA GLY A 40 12.18 17.36 1.26
C GLY A 40 11.19 16.23 1.01
N GLY A 41 9.93 16.50 1.35
CA GLY A 41 8.90 16.63 0.33
C GLY A 41 8.85 15.52 -0.70
N ALA A 42 8.56 14.31 -0.25
CA ALA A 42 7.42 13.61 -0.80
C ALA A 42 6.47 13.39 0.38
N THR A 43 5.41 14.19 0.48
CA THR A 43 4.25 13.77 1.28
C THR A 43 3.83 12.45 0.65
N GLU A 44 4.20 11.33 1.27
CA GLU A 44 3.65 10.03 0.91
C GLU A 44 2.14 10.21 1.01
N ALA A 45 1.47 10.19 -0.15
CA ALA A 45 0.05 10.47 -0.21
C ALA A 45 -0.63 9.44 0.71
N ALA A 46 -1.24 9.92 1.79
CA ALA A 46 -1.97 9.03 2.68
C ALA A 46 -3.05 8.31 1.86
N THR A 47 -3.18 7.00 2.08
CA THR A 47 -4.23 6.23 1.41
C THR A 47 -5.59 6.73 1.92
N PRO A 48 -6.52 7.16 1.05
CA PRO A 48 -7.85 7.55 1.51
C PRO A 48 -8.58 6.37 2.14
N GLU A 49 -9.42 6.64 3.14
CA GLU A 49 -10.09 5.63 3.98
C GLU A 49 -10.85 4.56 3.17
N ALA A 50 -11.52 4.99 2.10
CA ALA A 50 -12.29 4.10 1.22
C ALA A 50 -11.41 3.02 0.53
N PHE A 51 -10.10 3.26 0.43
CA PHE A 51 -9.14 2.37 -0.23
C PHE A 51 -8.15 1.72 0.74
N MET A 52 -8.35 1.86 2.06
CA MET A 52 -7.45 1.26 3.05
C MET A 52 -7.62 -0.25 3.15
N GLY A 53 -6.50 -0.97 3.27
CA GLY A 53 -6.48 -2.42 3.43
C GLY A 53 -6.57 -3.19 2.11
N ASP A 54 -7.00 -4.45 2.20
CA ASP A 54 -7.20 -5.31 1.04
C ASP A 54 -8.50 -4.93 0.31
N LEU A 55 -8.43 -4.90 -1.03
CA LEU A 55 -9.55 -4.53 -1.89
C LEU A 55 -9.89 -5.69 -2.84
N ASP A 56 -11.17 -5.90 -3.05
CA ASP A 56 -11.69 -6.84 -4.04
C ASP A 56 -12.56 -6.09 -5.05
N ALA A 57 -12.41 -6.41 -6.32
CA ALA A 57 -13.25 -5.91 -7.40
C ALA A 57 -13.78 -7.06 -8.24
N HIS A 58 -14.96 -6.91 -8.81
CA HIS A 58 -15.57 -7.90 -9.68
C HIS A 58 -16.56 -7.28 -10.66
N GLY A 59 -16.83 -7.99 -11.75
CA GLY A 59 -17.90 -7.67 -12.67
C GLY A 59 -18.51 -8.93 -13.27
N THR A 60 -19.73 -8.77 -13.76
CA THR A 60 -20.61 -9.87 -14.16
C THR A 60 -20.55 -10.14 -15.66
N GLU A 61 -20.40 -9.11 -16.49
CA GLU A 61 -20.28 -9.30 -17.94
C GLU A 61 -19.18 -8.42 -18.58
N PRO A 62 -18.13 -9.04 -19.16
CA PRO A 62 -17.76 -10.46 -18.96
C PRO A 62 -17.48 -10.74 -17.46
N PHE A 63 -17.49 -12.01 -17.02
CA PHE A 63 -17.17 -12.35 -15.63
C PHE A 63 -15.68 -12.16 -15.33
N TRP A 64 -15.38 -11.40 -14.29
CA TRP A 64 -14.00 -11.18 -13.83
C TRP A 64 -13.93 -10.83 -12.35
N ALA A 65 -12.76 -11.03 -11.75
CA ALA A 65 -12.45 -10.56 -10.41
C ALA A 65 -10.99 -10.07 -10.32
N VAL A 66 -10.75 -9.15 -9.39
CA VAL A 66 -9.43 -8.69 -8.98
C VAL A 66 -9.33 -8.75 -7.46
N GLN A 67 -8.18 -9.18 -6.96
CA GLN A 67 -7.81 -9.07 -5.56
C GLN A 67 -6.54 -8.23 -5.47
N ILE A 68 -6.65 -7.09 -4.79
CA ILE A 68 -5.51 -6.21 -4.48
C ILE A 68 -5.12 -6.52 -3.05
N ARG A 69 -3.94 -7.08 -2.86
CA ARG A 69 -3.32 -7.37 -1.57
C ARG A 69 -2.06 -6.55 -1.42
N GLN A 70 -1.54 -6.46 -0.19
CA GLN A 70 -0.36 -5.65 0.13
C GLN A 70 0.83 -5.87 -0.84
N THR A 71 1.11 -7.11 -1.23
CA THR A 71 2.28 -7.46 -2.06
C THR A 71 1.93 -7.97 -3.45
N GLN A 72 0.68 -8.32 -3.72
CA GLN A 72 0.27 -9.01 -4.95
C GLN A 72 -1.10 -8.53 -5.44
N ILE A 73 -1.25 -8.45 -6.75
CA ILE A 73 -2.52 -8.25 -7.43
C ILE A 73 -2.81 -9.50 -8.25
N SER A 74 -3.99 -10.10 -8.08
CA SER A 74 -4.49 -11.16 -8.95
C SER A 74 -5.66 -10.66 -9.80
N PHE A 75 -5.74 -11.15 -11.03
CA PHE A 75 -6.86 -10.96 -11.96
C PHE A 75 -7.32 -12.33 -12.43
N SER A 76 -8.61 -12.60 -12.30
CA SER A 76 -9.21 -13.86 -12.72
C SER A 76 -10.45 -13.66 -13.58
N THR A 77 -10.67 -14.63 -14.44
CA THR A 77 -11.84 -14.86 -15.28
C THR A 77 -12.19 -16.35 -15.16
N PRO A 78 -13.34 -16.81 -15.64
CA PRO A 78 -13.66 -18.25 -15.65
C PRO A 78 -12.59 -19.12 -16.31
N ASP A 79 -11.88 -18.58 -17.32
CA ASP A 79 -10.92 -19.33 -18.14
C ASP A 79 -9.46 -19.17 -17.70
N SER A 80 -9.15 -18.18 -16.85
CA SER A 80 -7.76 -17.80 -16.55
C SER A 80 -7.63 -17.10 -15.22
N ASN A 81 -6.51 -17.34 -14.53
CA ASN A 81 -6.10 -16.64 -13.32
C ASN A 81 -4.61 -16.27 -13.44
N VAL A 82 -4.31 -14.98 -13.32
CA VAL A 82 -2.95 -14.43 -13.44
C VAL A 82 -2.68 -13.46 -12.30
N ALA A 83 -1.41 -13.35 -11.90
CA ALA A 83 -1.01 -12.47 -10.81
C ALA A 83 0.29 -11.73 -11.12
N GLY A 84 0.47 -10.59 -10.46
CA GLY A 84 1.64 -9.74 -10.57
C GLY A 84 1.91 -9.02 -9.24
N PRO A 85 3.09 -8.41 -9.06
CA PRO A 85 3.41 -7.69 -7.84
C PRO A 85 2.51 -6.46 -7.68
N ASN A 86 2.11 -6.15 -6.45
CA ASN A 86 1.52 -4.86 -6.13
C ASN A 86 2.65 -3.84 -5.98
N LYS A 87 2.72 -2.86 -6.90
CA LYS A 87 3.73 -1.80 -6.91
C LYS A 87 3.27 -0.53 -6.18
N GLY A 88 2.11 -0.58 -5.54
CA GLY A 88 1.42 0.58 -4.99
C GLY A 88 0.43 1.19 -5.98
N TRP A 89 -0.13 2.32 -5.57
CA TRP A 89 -1.13 3.06 -6.32
C TRP A 89 -0.66 4.48 -6.61
N THR A 90 -1.29 5.10 -7.60
CA THR A 90 -1.20 6.53 -7.89
C THR A 90 -2.59 7.15 -7.86
N GLY A 91 -2.67 8.48 -7.78
CA GLY A 91 -3.93 9.21 -7.68
C GLY A 91 -4.11 9.85 -6.30
N GLY A 92 -5.36 10.06 -5.90
CA GLY A 92 -5.72 10.73 -4.65
C GLY A 92 -7.18 11.17 -4.63
N GLY A 93 -7.65 11.56 -3.45
CA GLY A 93 -9.06 11.88 -3.25
C GLY A 93 -9.95 10.65 -3.43
N ASP A 94 -10.88 10.73 -4.37
CA ASP A 94 -11.92 9.73 -4.63
C ASP A 94 -11.52 8.67 -5.67
N LYS A 95 -10.27 8.68 -6.17
CA LYS A 95 -9.83 7.78 -7.25
C LYS A 95 -8.38 7.36 -7.13
N LEU A 96 -8.15 6.05 -7.14
CA LEU A 96 -6.82 5.43 -7.14
C LEU A 96 -6.62 4.51 -8.35
N VAL A 97 -5.36 4.40 -8.77
CA VAL A 97 -4.94 3.58 -9.92
C VAL A 97 -3.77 2.67 -9.54
N TRP A 98 -3.90 1.38 -9.80
CA TRP A 98 -2.83 0.39 -9.72
C TRP A 98 -2.40 -0.03 -11.10
N GLU A 99 -1.09 -0.16 -11.31
CA GLU A 99 -0.53 -0.65 -12.57
C GLU A 99 0.50 -1.76 -12.28
N THR A 100 0.35 -2.88 -12.97
CA THR A 100 1.29 -4.00 -12.87
C THR A 100 1.36 -4.79 -14.17
N LEU A 101 2.27 -5.77 -14.22
CA LEU A 101 2.33 -6.76 -15.29
C LEU A 101 1.83 -8.09 -14.73
N VAL A 102 0.95 -8.76 -15.47
CA VAL A 102 0.48 -10.11 -15.18
C VAL A 102 0.85 -11.02 -16.36
N GLY A 103 1.86 -11.87 -16.15
CA GLY A 103 2.61 -12.45 -17.28
C GLY A 103 3.21 -11.33 -18.14
N ASP A 104 2.97 -11.39 -19.45
CA ASP A 104 3.44 -10.37 -20.42
C ASP A 104 2.41 -9.26 -20.71
N LYS A 105 1.29 -9.21 -19.97
CA LYS A 105 0.21 -8.25 -20.24
C LYS A 105 0.19 -7.13 -19.20
N PRO A 106 0.06 -5.86 -19.61
CA PRO A 106 -0.18 -4.77 -18.68
C PRO A 106 -1.59 -4.87 -18.11
N LEU A 107 -1.68 -4.75 -16.79
CA LEU A 107 -2.92 -4.69 -16.02
C LEU A 107 -2.99 -3.33 -15.34
N LYS A 108 -4.00 -2.54 -15.68
CA LYS A 108 -4.33 -1.28 -15.00
C LYS A 108 -5.69 -1.43 -14.32
N ILE A 109 -5.76 -1.08 -13.04
CA ILE A 109 -6.98 -1.12 -12.23
C ILE A 109 -7.24 0.30 -11.76
N THR A 110 -8.41 0.85 -12.06
CA THR A 110 -8.87 2.13 -11.56
C THR A 110 -10.06 1.89 -10.65
N LEU A 111 -9.93 2.29 -9.39
CA LEU A 111 -11.04 2.29 -8.44
C LEU A 111 -11.41 3.74 -8.14
N ARG A 112 -12.71 4.01 -8.08
CA ARG A 112 -13.24 5.32 -7.69
C ARG A 112 -14.38 5.17 -6.70
N GLU A 113 -14.52 6.11 -5.79
CA GLU A 113 -15.69 6.17 -4.92
C GLU A 113 -16.95 6.39 -5.76
N GLN A 114 -17.92 5.50 -5.57
CA GLN A 114 -19.21 5.57 -6.23
C GLN A 114 -20.20 4.80 -5.37
N ALA A 115 -20.78 5.50 -4.38
CA ALA A 115 -21.77 4.92 -3.49
C ALA A 115 -22.93 4.31 -4.30
N GLY A 116 -23.25 3.05 -4.00
CA GLY A 116 -24.37 2.36 -4.64
C GLY A 116 -24.03 1.72 -6.00
N CYS A 117 -22.75 1.51 -6.31
CA CYS A 117 -22.37 0.68 -7.45
C CYS A 117 -23.06 -0.69 -7.34
N SER A 118 -23.68 -1.14 -8.43
CA SER A 118 -24.34 -2.44 -8.50
C SER A 118 -23.66 -3.29 -9.56
N ASP A 119 -23.47 -4.57 -9.25
CA ASP A 119 -22.91 -5.56 -10.17
C ASP A 119 -23.97 -6.14 -11.13
N GLY A 120 -25.21 -5.65 -11.08
CA GLY A 120 -26.28 -5.94 -12.02
C GLY A 120 -26.99 -7.28 -11.80
N MET A 121 -26.47 -8.16 -10.95
CA MET A 121 -27.10 -9.46 -10.64
C MET A 121 -27.53 -9.58 -9.19
N SER A 122 -26.93 -8.81 -8.28
CA SER A 122 -27.32 -8.76 -6.88
C SER A 122 -27.95 -7.42 -6.53
N ASP A 123 -28.75 -7.41 -5.46
CA ASP A 123 -29.24 -6.18 -4.83
C ASP A 123 -28.15 -5.48 -4.00
N LEU A 124 -26.92 -6.01 -4.01
CA LEU A 124 -25.81 -5.46 -3.25
C LEU A 124 -25.36 -4.12 -3.80
N LYS A 125 -25.03 -3.23 -2.85
CA LYS A 125 -24.53 -1.88 -3.11
C LYS A 125 -23.10 -1.80 -2.64
N TYR A 126 -22.21 -1.51 -3.58
CA TYR A 126 -20.78 -1.38 -3.35
C TYR A 126 -20.38 0.09 -3.22
N PRO A 127 -19.38 0.41 -2.38
CA PRO A 127 -18.92 1.78 -2.19
C PRO A 127 -18.03 2.29 -3.33
N LEU A 128 -17.43 1.38 -4.12
CA LEU A 128 -16.48 1.73 -5.17
C LEU A 128 -16.95 1.18 -6.53
N ALA A 129 -16.68 1.95 -7.59
CA ALA A 129 -16.73 1.47 -8.96
C ALA A 129 -15.33 1.10 -9.45
N ALA A 130 -15.26 0.03 -10.24
CA ALA A 130 -14.02 -0.51 -10.77
C ALA A 130 -13.98 -0.48 -12.30
N GLU A 131 -12.82 -0.14 -12.83
CA GLU A 131 -12.46 -0.33 -14.23
C GLU A 131 -11.12 -1.04 -14.30
N VAL A 132 -11.05 -2.11 -15.08
CA VAL A 132 -9.82 -2.87 -15.28
C VAL A 132 -9.50 -2.91 -16.76
N VAL A 133 -8.26 -2.61 -17.11
CA VAL A 133 -7.74 -2.72 -18.48
C VAL A 133 -6.64 -3.78 -18.47
N LEU A 134 -6.82 -4.85 -19.24
CA LEU A 134 -5.84 -5.92 -19.43
C LEU A 134 -5.49 -6.03 -20.92
N GLY A 135 -4.31 -5.53 -21.30
CA GLY A 135 -4.00 -5.31 -22.71
C GLY A 135 -5.02 -4.39 -23.37
N ASP A 136 -5.74 -4.89 -24.38
CA ASP A 136 -6.75 -4.12 -25.13
C ASP A 136 -8.19 -4.32 -24.62
N LYS A 137 -8.38 -5.12 -23.56
CA LYS A 137 -9.71 -5.42 -23.00
C LYS A 137 -9.99 -4.53 -21.81
N THR A 138 -11.18 -3.93 -21.79
CA THR A 138 -11.68 -3.14 -20.66
C THR A 138 -12.84 -3.86 -19.99
N PHE A 139 -12.80 -3.90 -18.68
CA PHE A 139 -13.76 -4.54 -17.79
C PHE A 139 -14.32 -3.49 -16.85
N LYS A 140 -15.62 -3.55 -16.57
CA LYS A 140 -16.32 -2.65 -15.65
C LYS A 140 -16.98 -3.48 -14.55
N GLY A 141 -17.05 -2.91 -13.36
CA GLY A 141 -17.61 -3.59 -12.21
C GLY A 141 -17.61 -2.73 -10.96
N CYS A 142 -17.72 -3.39 -9.82
CA CYS A 142 -17.74 -2.74 -8.51
C CYS A 142 -16.61 -3.28 -7.63
N ALA A 143 -16.31 -2.56 -6.55
CA ALA A 143 -15.29 -2.96 -5.59
C ALA A 143 -15.68 -2.62 -4.15
N SER A 144 -15.03 -3.29 -3.21
CA SER A 144 -15.14 -3.04 -1.77
C SER A 144 -13.85 -3.43 -1.07
N LYS A 145 -13.65 -2.91 0.14
CA LYS A 145 -12.70 -3.50 1.08
C LYS A 145 -13.07 -4.94 1.35
N THR A 146 -12.09 -5.85 1.36
CA THR A 146 -12.31 -7.29 1.60
C THR A 146 -12.99 -7.53 2.95
N SER A 147 -12.62 -6.75 3.97
CA SER A 147 -13.20 -6.80 5.32
C SER A 147 -14.67 -6.35 5.38
N GLU A 148 -15.12 -5.57 4.40
CA GLU A 148 -16.44 -4.91 4.37
C GLU A 148 -17.28 -5.35 3.17
N LYS A 149 -16.94 -6.50 2.58
CA LYS A 149 -17.65 -7.02 1.41
C LYS A 149 -19.16 -7.14 1.72
N PRO A 150 -20.04 -6.49 0.92
CA PRO A 150 -21.48 -6.63 1.07
C PRO A 150 -21.94 -8.09 1.00
N ARG A 151 -22.95 -8.45 1.80
CA ARG A 151 -23.55 -9.79 1.83
C ARG A 151 -25.07 -9.67 1.80
N GLU A 152 -25.72 -10.58 1.09
CA GLU A 152 -27.17 -10.65 1.05
C GLU A 152 -27.74 -11.04 2.42
N GLY A 153 -28.89 -10.48 2.79
CA GLY A 153 -29.60 -10.83 4.02
C GLY A 153 -29.01 -10.28 5.32
N VAL A 154 -27.96 -9.44 5.25
CA VAL A 154 -27.46 -8.69 6.41
C VAL A 154 -28.06 -7.28 6.34
N ALA A 155 -28.99 -6.97 7.23
CA ALA A 155 -29.52 -5.61 7.38
C ALA A 155 -28.39 -4.65 7.83
N PRO A 156 -28.40 -3.39 7.38
CA PRO A 156 -27.37 -2.40 7.72
C PRO A 156 -27.29 -2.10 9.22
#